data_AF-A0A0U1D7E8-F1
#
_entry.id   AF-A0A0U1D7E8-F1
#
_cell.length_a   1.000
_cell.length_b   1.000
_cell.length_c   1.000
_cell.angle_alpha   90.00
_cell.angle_beta   90.00
_cell.angle_gamma   90.00
#
_symmetry.space_group_name_H-M   'P 1'
#
loop_
_entity.id
_entity.type
_entity.pdbx_description
1 polymer ?
#
loop_
_entity_poly.entity_id
_entity_poly.type
_entity_poly.pdbx_seq_one_letter_code
_entity_poly.pdbx_strand_id
1 'polypeptide(L)'
;MTGTAHRIGGIIAALALGAVAIVPPAGADPTAALPPMTSTGGGPIIGGGSNAGIAAQLFSFGTPNVQEVDGSDAAQFVAAAAGTANQQLAAPFSLMRRALACQTNNAGFGARAYRRSDGQWGGVMVVAAKSATPNVDGLVGCVKTNWRRATVGTQSSLCNSGWSTPNTYESRRGETYYVLLAGTADDFCTAVNDKFKDNSNGWPF
;
A
#
# COMPACT_ATOMS: atom_id res chain seq x y z
N MET A 1 0.53 -84.23 -27.62
CA MET A 1 0.08 -84.25 -26.22
C MET A 1 0.24 -82.84 -25.68
N THR A 2 -0.85 -82.26 -25.14
CA THR A 2 -0.92 -81.16 -24.14
C THR A 2 -0.05 -79.90 -24.37
N GLY A 3 -0.54 -78.67 -24.45
CA GLY A 3 -1.87 -78.09 -24.23
C GLY A 3 -1.77 -76.56 -24.14
N THR A 4 -2.76 -75.87 -24.74
CA THR A 4 -3.48 -74.66 -24.29
C THR A 4 -2.71 -73.36 -23.96
N ALA A 5 -2.86 -72.27 -24.75
CA ALA A 5 -3.93 -71.23 -24.73
C ALA A 5 -3.53 -70.00 -23.89
N HIS A 6 -3.47 -68.77 -24.41
CA HIS A 6 -4.59 -67.82 -24.59
C HIS A 6 -4.12 -66.66 -25.51
N ARG A 7 -4.77 -66.39 -26.65
CA ARG A 7 -6.00 -65.58 -26.88
C ARG A 7 -5.79 -64.06 -26.88
N ILE A 8 -6.02 -63.48 -28.08
CA ILE A 8 -6.86 -62.30 -28.39
C ILE A 8 -6.34 -60.96 -27.82
N GLY A 9 -5.99 -59.94 -28.59
CA GLY A 9 -6.63 -59.46 -29.81
C GLY A 9 -7.47 -58.21 -29.50
N GLY A 10 -6.93 -57.02 -29.77
CA GLY A 10 -7.72 -55.89 -30.27
C GLY A 10 -8.10 -54.74 -29.34
N ILE A 11 -7.89 -53.54 -29.92
CA ILE A 11 -8.73 -52.33 -29.89
C ILE A 11 -8.40 -51.22 -28.87
N ILE A 12 -7.67 -50.22 -29.40
CA ILE A 12 -7.97 -48.76 -29.48
C ILE A 12 -8.56 -48.05 -28.25
N ALA A 13 -7.73 -47.13 -27.75
CA ALA A 13 -7.97 -45.79 -27.21
C ALA A 13 -9.39 -45.41 -26.72
N ALA A 14 -9.49 -45.07 -25.44
CA ALA A 14 -10.47 -44.11 -24.94
C ALA A 14 -9.94 -43.32 -23.74
N LEU A 15 -9.92 -42.00 -23.92
CA LEU A 15 -10.18 -40.92 -22.96
C LEU A 15 -9.70 -41.04 -21.51
N ALA A 16 -8.77 -40.17 -21.13
CA ALA A 16 -8.86 -39.45 -19.86
C ALA A 16 -8.39 -38.01 -20.08
N LEU A 17 -9.33 -37.11 -20.41
CA LEU A 17 -9.13 -35.68 -20.24
C LEU A 17 -8.97 -35.42 -18.74
N GLY A 18 -7.74 -35.25 -18.28
CA GLY A 18 -7.46 -34.72 -16.96
C GLY A 18 -8.01 -33.30 -16.92
N ALA A 19 -9.09 -33.11 -16.17
CA ALA A 19 -9.71 -31.82 -15.95
C ALA A 19 -8.65 -30.82 -15.45
N VAL A 20 -8.24 -29.90 -16.32
CA VAL A 20 -7.67 -28.64 -15.89
C VAL A 20 -8.80 -27.97 -15.13
N ALA A 21 -8.78 -28.06 -13.80
CA ALA A 21 -9.59 -27.21 -12.96
C ALA A 21 -9.15 -25.78 -13.28
N ILE A 22 -9.85 -25.15 -14.21
CA ILE A 22 -9.83 -23.71 -14.41
C ILE A 22 -10.40 -23.17 -13.11
N VAL A 23 -9.51 -22.91 -12.14
CA VAL A 23 -9.85 -22.11 -10.99
C VAL A 23 -10.38 -20.81 -11.59
N PRO A 24 -11.67 -20.48 -11.47
CA PRO A 24 -12.14 -19.18 -11.93
C PRO A 24 -11.25 -18.15 -11.24
N PRO A 25 -10.73 -17.12 -11.94
CA PRO A 25 -10.08 -16.04 -11.24
C PRO A 25 -11.06 -15.61 -10.15
N ALA A 26 -10.61 -15.62 -8.90
CA ALA A 26 -11.42 -15.15 -7.79
C ALA A 26 -11.77 -13.70 -8.12
N GLY A 27 -12.96 -13.51 -8.70
CA GLY A 27 -13.47 -12.20 -9.01
C GLY A 27 -13.52 -11.45 -7.70
N ALA A 28 -12.75 -10.37 -7.60
CA ALA A 28 -12.89 -9.45 -6.49
C ALA A 28 -14.38 -9.14 -6.37
N ASP A 29 -14.95 -9.37 -5.18
CA ASP A 29 -16.34 -9.05 -4.91
C ASP A 29 -16.58 -7.59 -5.29
N PRO A 30 -17.43 -7.29 -6.29
CA PRO A 30 -17.66 -5.93 -6.77
C PRO A 30 -18.29 -5.03 -5.69
N THR A 31 -18.78 -5.62 -4.59
CA THR A 31 -19.32 -4.90 -3.44
C THR A 31 -18.31 -4.66 -2.32
N ALA A 32 -17.11 -5.27 -2.38
CA ALA A 32 -16.09 -5.07 -1.38
C ALA A 32 -15.39 -3.72 -1.56
N ALA A 33 -15.90 -2.71 -0.87
CA ALA A 33 -15.37 -1.35 -0.86
C ALA A 33 -14.52 -1.07 0.38
N LEU A 34 -13.61 -0.11 0.27
CA LEU A 34 -12.92 0.46 1.43
C LEU A 34 -13.91 1.20 2.35
N PRO A 35 -13.66 1.20 3.68
CA PRO A 35 -14.53 1.89 4.63
C PRO A 35 -14.53 3.40 4.34
N PRO A 36 -15.64 4.13 4.55
CA PRO A 36 -15.65 5.58 4.38
C PRO A 36 -14.70 6.25 5.38
N MET A 37 -14.20 7.43 5.02
CA MET A 37 -13.31 8.19 5.90
C MET A 37 -14.12 9.24 6.67
N THR A 38 -13.78 9.44 7.94
CA THR A 38 -14.36 10.48 8.78
C THR A 38 -13.23 11.42 9.19
N SER A 39 -13.39 12.71 8.93
CA SER A 39 -12.43 13.73 9.36
C SER A 39 -12.87 14.31 10.70
N THR A 40 -11.95 14.37 11.65
CA THR A 40 -12.12 15.04 12.96
C THR A 40 -11.42 16.40 13.01
N GLY A 41 -10.65 16.75 11.97
CA GLY A 41 -9.91 18.02 11.89
C GLY A 41 -8.62 18.05 12.72
N GLY A 42 -8.08 16.89 13.10
CA GLY A 42 -6.90 16.76 13.97
C GLY A 42 -5.55 17.25 13.39
N GLY A 43 -5.53 17.63 12.10
CA GLY A 43 -4.34 18.12 11.41
C GLY A 43 -3.46 17.01 10.82
N PRO A 44 -2.32 17.38 10.21
CA PRO A 44 -1.51 16.46 9.40
C PRO A 44 -0.77 15.38 10.21
N ILE A 45 -0.57 15.58 11.52
CA ILE A 45 0.31 14.77 12.35
C ILE A 45 -0.48 13.76 13.19
N ILE A 46 -0.05 12.49 13.15
CA ILE A 46 -0.56 11.44 14.04
C ILE A 46 -0.17 11.79 15.49
N GLY A 47 -1.15 11.78 16.38
CA GLY A 47 -0.97 12.22 17.77
C GLY A 47 -1.16 13.73 17.98
N GLY A 48 -1.48 14.47 16.91
CA GLY A 48 -1.80 15.89 16.95
C GLY A 48 -0.61 16.82 16.72
N GLY A 49 -0.93 18.10 16.53
CA GLY A 49 0.04 19.15 16.22
C GLY A 49 0.05 19.56 14.75
N SER A 50 0.78 20.62 14.45
CA SER A 50 0.94 21.15 13.11
C SER A 50 2.42 21.23 12.74
N ASN A 51 2.78 20.71 11.58
CA ASN A 51 4.10 20.86 10.99
C ASN A 51 3.92 21.18 9.50
N ALA A 52 4.13 22.45 9.15
CA ALA A 52 3.94 22.93 7.79
C ALA A 52 4.84 22.23 6.76
N GLY A 53 6.04 21.81 7.18
CA GLY A 53 6.97 21.09 6.31
C GLY A 53 6.50 19.69 5.97
N ILE A 54 5.99 18.96 6.97
CA ILE A 54 5.33 17.66 6.78
C ILE A 54 4.07 17.82 5.93
N ALA A 55 3.23 18.83 6.22
CA ALA A 55 2.01 19.09 5.46
C ALA A 55 2.29 19.37 3.98
N ALA A 56 3.38 20.09 3.66
CA ALA A 56 3.81 20.34 2.29
C ALA A 56 4.25 19.07 1.54
N GLN A 57 4.74 18.06 2.26
CA GLN A 57 5.07 16.77 1.64
C GLN A 57 3.82 15.95 1.34
N LEU A 58 2.76 16.02 2.14
CA LEU A 58 1.52 15.30 1.87
C LEU A 58 0.93 15.72 0.51
N PHE A 59 0.63 14.74 -0.34
CA PHE A 59 0.01 14.99 -1.63
C PHE A 59 -1.49 15.25 -1.46
N SER A 60 -2.10 16.11 -2.26
CA SER A 60 -3.56 16.23 -2.33
C SER A 60 -3.95 16.12 -3.78
N PHE A 61 -4.94 15.28 -4.06
CA PHE A 61 -5.60 15.22 -5.36
C PHE A 61 -6.42 16.49 -5.61
N GLY A 62 -6.93 17.14 -4.54
CA GLY A 62 -7.73 18.36 -4.68
C GLY A 62 -9.02 18.17 -5.49
N THR A 63 -9.51 16.93 -5.59
CA THR A 63 -10.73 16.60 -6.34
C THR A 63 -11.82 16.10 -5.40
N PRO A 64 -13.10 16.44 -5.65
CA PRO A 64 -14.21 15.97 -4.81
C PRO A 64 -14.45 14.45 -4.92
N ASN A 65 -13.88 13.80 -5.93
CA ASN A 65 -14.03 12.36 -6.15
C ASN A 65 -13.11 11.52 -5.27
N VAL A 66 -12.16 12.15 -4.56
CA VAL A 66 -11.24 11.50 -3.63
C VAL A 66 -11.46 12.11 -2.25
N GLN A 67 -11.88 11.29 -1.31
CA GLN A 67 -11.87 11.65 0.11
C GLN A 67 -10.41 11.67 0.56
N GLU A 68 -10.05 12.66 1.38
CA GLU A 68 -8.73 12.81 1.98
C GLU A 68 -8.89 13.11 3.46
N VAL A 69 -8.19 12.37 4.31
CA VAL A 69 -8.12 12.66 5.76
C VAL A 69 -6.68 12.55 6.24
N ASP A 70 -6.38 13.26 7.32
CA ASP A 70 -5.02 13.53 7.76
C ASP A 70 -4.75 13.02 9.18
N GLY A 71 -3.47 12.87 9.51
CA GLY A 71 -2.99 12.58 10.87
C GLY A 71 -3.64 11.34 11.48
N SER A 72 -4.23 11.51 12.67
CA SER A 72 -4.86 10.41 13.41
C SER A 72 -6.04 9.77 12.66
N ASP A 73 -6.79 10.55 11.87
CA ASP A 73 -7.90 10.02 11.07
C ASP A 73 -7.38 9.09 9.96
N ALA A 74 -6.26 9.46 9.34
CA ALA A 74 -5.58 8.61 8.37
C ALA A 74 -5.10 7.29 9.01
N ALA A 75 -4.53 7.34 10.22
CA ALA A 75 -4.10 6.14 10.94
C ALA A 75 -5.28 5.21 11.30
N GLN A 76 -6.42 5.79 11.70
CA GLN A 76 -7.65 5.05 11.95
C GLN A 76 -8.19 4.38 10.67
N PHE A 77 -8.18 5.11 9.55
CA PHE A 77 -8.57 4.54 8.26
C PHE A 77 -7.66 3.37 7.86
N VAL A 78 -6.34 3.49 8.03
CA VAL A 78 -5.40 2.38 7.76
C VAL A 78 -5.75 1.16 8.60
N ALA A 79 -6.05 1.34 9.89
CA ALA A 79 -6.43 0.24 10.77
C ALA A 79 -7.74 -0.44 10.32
N ALA A 80 -8.74 0.36 9.92
CA ALA A 80 -10.02 -0.14 9.43
C ALA A 80 -9.88 -0.85 8.07
N ALA A 81 -9.19 -0.24 7.11
CA ALA A 81 -8.97 -0.79 5.76
C ALA A 81 -8.12 -2.07 5.79
N ALA A 82 -7.15 -2.16 6.70
CA ALA A 82 -6.39 -3.39 6.94
C ALA A 82 -7.23 -4.54 7.54
N GLY A 83 -8.41 -4.23 8.09
CA GLY A 83 -9.38 -5.20 8.62
C GLY A 83 -10.48 -5.60 7.64
N THR A 84 -10.50 -5.04 6.42
CA THR A 84 -11.50 -5.36 5.40
C THR A 84 -11.37 -6.81 4.91
N ALA A 85 -12.50 -7.46 4.63
CA ALA A 85 -12.54 -8.85 4.18
C ALA A 85 -11.86 -9.09 2.81
N ASN A 86 -11.86 -8.09 1.92
CA ASN A 86 -11.16 -8.15 0.65
C ASN A 86 -9.65 -7.99 0.87
N GLN A 87 -8.94 -9.11 0.74
CA GLN A 87 -7.50 -9.19 0.97
C GLN A 87 -6.68 -8.32 0.01
N GLN A 88 -7.15 -8.10 -1.23
CA GLN A 88 -6.44 -7.25 -2.19
C GLN A 88 -6.47 -5.79 -1.75
N LEU A 89 -7.61 -5.33 -1.24
CA LEU A 89 -7.74 -3.99 -0.67
C LEU A 89 -7.02 -3.88 0.68
N ALA A 90 -7.05 -4.91 1.52
CA ALA A 90 -6.46 -4.87 2.86
C ALA A 90 -4.93 -4.98 2.88
N ALA A 91 -4.31 -5.57 1.86
CA ALA A 91 -2.88 -5.88 1.84
C ALA A 91 -1.97 -4.64 1.97
N PRO A 92 -2.16 -3.54 1.20
CA PRO A 92 -1.33 -2.34 1.32
C PRO A 92 -1.46 -1.67 2.70
N PHE A 93 -2.68 -1.61 3.24
CA PHE A 93 -2.93 -1.01 4.56
C PHE A 93 -2.36 -1.86 5.69
N SER A 94 -2.33 -3.19 5.54
CA SER A 94 -1.68 -4.07 6.51
C SER A 94 -0.17 -3.85 6.58
N LEU A 95 0.48 -3.59 5.44
CA LEU A 95 1.89 -3.20 5.40
C LEU A 95 2.10 -1.82 6.03
N MET A 96 1.24 -0.84 5.70
CA MET A 96 1.34 0.49 6.28
C MET A 96 1.14 0.49 7.79
N ARG A 97 0.20 -0.31 8.30
CA ARG A 97 -0.01 -0.47 9.74
C ARG A 97 1.26 -0.94 10.47
N ARG A 98 2.07 -1.80 9.84
CA ARG A 98 3.36 -2.24 10.40
C ARG A 98 4.41 -1.14 10.34
N ALA A 99 4.46 -0.36 9.26
CA ALA A 99 5.36 0.78 9.17
C ALA A 99 5.01 1.88 10.18
N LEU A 100 3.72 2.14 10.44
CA LEU A 100 3.26 3.08 11.46
C LEU A 100 3.68 2.65 12.87
N ALA A 101 3.75 1.35 13.15
CA ALA A 101 4.24 0.84 14.43
C ALA A 101 5.73 1.16 14.69
N CYS A 102 6.48 1.65 13.70
CA CYS A 102 7.85 2.13 13.88
C CYS A 102 7.93 3.54 14.50
N GLN A 103 6.79 4.19 14.74
CA GLN A 103 6.74 5.46 15.45
C GLN A 103 7.16 5.30 16.90
N THR A 104 7.87 6.31 17.42
CA THR A 104 8.03 6.43 18.87
C THR A 104 6.71 6.95 19.46
N ASN A 105 6.16 6.25 20.45
CA ASN A 105 4.92 6.62 21.14
C ASN A 105 3.68 6.76 20.23
N ASN A 106 3.65 6.12 19.06
CA ASN A 106 2.54 6.23 18.09
C ASN A 106 2.21 7.66 17.65
N ALA A 107 3.22 8.54 17.56
CA ALA A 107 3.04 9.93 17.18
C ALA A 107 4.19 10.45 16.30
N GLY A 108 3.97 11.61 15.67
CA GLY A 108 5.03 12.41 15.02
C GLY A 108 5.22 12.20 13.52
N PHE A 109 4.59 11.18 12.91
CA PHE A 109 4.51 11.16 11.44
C PHE A 109 3.32 11.98 10.96
N GLY A 110 3.52 12.66 9.85
CA GLY A 110 2.42 13.06 9.01
C GLY A 110 1.81 11.87 8.31
N ALA A 111 0.49 11.84 8.21
CA ALA A 111 -0.20 10.84 7.43
C ALA A 111 -1.34 11.48 6.66
N ARG A 112 -1.58 10.97 5.45
CA ARG A 112 -2.78 11.26 4.66
C ARG A 112 -3.28 9.96 4.06
N ALA A 113 -4.57 9.69 4.28
CA ALA A 113 -5.28 8.60 3.64
C ALA A 113 -6.14 9.12 2.50
N TYR A 114 -6.34 8.27 1.49
CA TYR A 114 -7.08 8.56 0.29
C TYR A 114 -8.08 7.44 0.03
N ARG A 115 -9.27 7.80 -0.41
CA ARG A 115 -10.30 6.86 -0.82
C ARG A 115 -11.11 7.45 -1.95
N ARG A 116 -11.22 6.75 -3.08
CA ARG A 116 -12.14 7.15 -4.15
C ARG A 116 -13.59 7.07 -3.65
N SER A 117 -14.47 7.93 -4.13
CA SER A 117 -15.87 7.99 -3.70
C SER A 117 -16.60 6.65 -3.77
N ASP A 118 -16.33 5.85 -4.81
CA ASP A 118 -16.85 4.50 -5.01
C ASP A 118 -16.21 3.42 -4.11
N GLY A 119 -15.14 3.76 -3.37
CA GLY A 119 -14.43 2.85 -2.46
C GLY A 119 -13.64 1.74 -3.14
N GLN A 120 -13.52 1.77 -4.46
CA GLN A 120 -12.85 0.73 -5.27
C GLN A 120 -11.32 0.85 -5.24
N TRP A 121 -10.79 2.03 -4.88
CA TRP A 121 -9.40 2.16 -4.50
C TRP A 121 -9.20 3.14 -3.35
N GLY A 122 -8.07 2.95 -2.69
CA GLY A 122 -7.56 3.84 -1.69
C GLY A 122 -6.05 3.70 -1.55
N GLY A 123 -5.51 4.56 -0.71
CA GLY A 123 -4.10 4.51 -0.37
C GLY A 123 -3.80 5.36 0.82
N VAL A 124 -2.55 5.36 1.20
CA VAL A 124 -2.05 6.11 2.34
C VAL A 124 -0.62 6.52 2.08
N MET A 125 -0.35 7.75 2.44
CA MET A 125 0.96 8.35 2.42
C MET A 125 1.34 8.72 3.85
N VAL A 126 2.57 8.37 4.23
CA VAL A 126 3.14 8.70 5.53
C VAL A 126 4.44 9.45 5.32
N VAL A 127 4.67 10.47 6.13
CA VAL A 127 5.83 11.36 6.06
C VAL A 127 6.42 11.51 7.46
N ALA A 128 7.70 11.17 7.61
CA ALA A 128 8.46 11.45 8.82
C ALA A 128 9.47 12.56 8.54
N ALA A 129 9.51 13.61 9.37
CA ALA A 129 10.59 14.58 9.32
C ALA A 129 11.81 14.02 10.07
N LYS A 130 13.01 14.25 9.54
CA LYS A 130 14.26 13.87 10.21
C LYS A 130 14.38 14.54 11.58
N SER A 131 14.06 15.83 11.68
CA SER A 131 14.02 16.56 12.96
C SER A 131 13.04 16.00 14.00
N ALA A 132 11.94 15.39 13.54
CA ALA A 132 10.95 14.75 14.42
C ALA A 132 11.27 13.28 14.75
N THR A 133 12.40 12.75 14.23
CA THR A 133 12.82 11.37 14.41
C THR A 133 14.12 11.33 15.23
N PRO A 134 14.06 11.09 16.56
CA PRO A 134 15.24 11.10 17.43
C PRO A 134 16.30 10.06 17.04
N ASN A 135 15.87 8.92 16.49
CA ASN A 135 16.75 7.84 16.04
C ASN A 135 16.37 7.42 14.61
N VAL A 136 16.99 8.09 13.63
CA VAL A 136 16.75 7.82 12.21
C VAL A 136 17.17 6.40 11.82
N ASP A 137 18.31 5.92 12.32
CA ASP A 137 18.79 4.57 11.98
C ASP A 137 17.87 3.48 12.55
N GLY A 138 17.33 3.68 13.75
CA GLY A 138 16.29 2.83 14.33
C GLY A 138 15.01 2.84 13.52
N LEU A 139 14.57 4.02 13.04
CA LEU A 139 13.42 4.14 12.15
C LEU A 139 13.67 3.40 10.83
N VAL A 140 14.82 3.63 10.20
CA VAL A 140 15.22 2.96 8.95
C VAL A 140 15.25 1.44 9.14
N GLY A 141 15.87 0.96 10.23
CA GLY A 141 15.90 -0.47 10.55
C GLY A 141 14.50 -1.05 10.70
N CYS A 142 13.64 -0.41 11.50
CA CYS A 142 12.27 -0.86 11.71
C CYS A 142 11.46 -0.88 10.41
N VAL A 143 11.56 0.19 9.60
CA VAL A 143 10.84 0.29 8.34
C VAL A 143 11.40 -0.71 7.34
N LYS A 144 12.72 -0.92 7.22
CA LYS A 144 13.29 -1.98 6.35
C LYS A 144 12.77 -3.37 6.69
N THR A 145 12.59 -3.68 7.97
CA THR A 145 12.05 -4.98 8.41
C THR A 145 10.56 -5.13 8.11
N ASN A 146 9.79 -4.04 8.21
CA ASN A 146 8.33 -4.06 8.15
C ASN A 146 7.73 -3.62 6.81
N TRP A 147 8.51 -2.90 6.00
CA TRP A 147 8.13 -2.32 4.71
C TRP A 147 8.81 -3.06 3.58
N ARG A 148 8.02 -3.59 2.64
CA ARG A 148 8.51 -4.31 1.48
C ARG A 148 8.21 -3.51 0.23
N ARG A 149 9.21 -3.33 -0.64
CA ARG A 149 9.02 -2.73 -1.96
C ARG A 149 8.04 -3.60 -2.74
N ALA A 150 7.13 -2.99 -3.49
CA ALA A 150 6.27 -3.76 -4.39
C ALA A 150 7.14 -4.50 -5.43
N THR A 151 6.83 -5.77 -5.66
CA THR A 151 7.41 -6.56 -6.75
C THR A 151 6.88 -6.02 -8.08
N VAL A 152 7.74 -5.88 -9.09
CA VAL A 152 7.33 -5.42 -10.42
C VAL A 152 6.25 -6.36 -10.98
N GLY A 153 5.03 -5.85 -11.15
CA GLY A 153 3.83 -6.60 -11.57
C GLY A 153 2.79 -5.64 -12.14
N THR A 154 1.88 -6.15 -12.96
CA THR A 154 0.99 -5.44 -13.93
C THR A 154 -0.03 -4.46 -13.36
N GLN A 155 -0.50 -3.54 -14.22
CA GLN A 155 -1.51 -2.43 -14.17
C GLN A 155 -2.67 -2.40 -13.14
N SER A 156 -2.85 -3.45 -12.34
CA SER A 156 -3.73 -3.60 -11.17
C SER A 156 -2.90 -3.75 -9.87
N SER A 157 -1.64 -3.35 -9.94
CA SER A 157 -0.59 -3.67 -8.97
C SER A 157 -0.61 -2.70 -7.80
N LEU A 158 -0.95 -3.22 -6.63
CA LEU A 158 -0.68 -2.57 -5.35
C LEU A 158 0.69 -1.87 -5.38
N CYS A 159 0.75 -0.56 -5.14
CA CYS A 159 2.04 0.11 -5.03
C CYS A 159 2.48 0.21 -3.59
N ASN A 160 3.75 -0.12 -3.36
CA ASN A 160 4.47 0.17 -2.13
C ASN A 160 5.77 0.84 -2.52
N SER A 161 5.81 2.16 -2.37
CA SER A 161 6.96 3.00 -2.70
C SER A 161 7.48 3.68 -1.44
N GLY A 162 8.73 4.11 -1.48
CA GLY A 162 9.28 4.97 -0.46
C GLY A 162 10.40 5.84 -0.99
N TRP A 163 10.53 7.01 -0.39
CA TRP A 163 11.48 8.03 -0.80
C TRP A 163 12.09 8.76 0.38
N SER A 164 13.29 9.27 0.18
CA SER A 164 13.86 10.32 1.02
C SER A 164 13.97 11.59 0.20
N THR A 165 13.39 12.67 0.69
CA THR A 165 13.42 13.96 0.02
C THR A 165 14.71 14.68 0.43
N PRO A 166 15.67 14.95 -0.47
CA PRO A 166 16.85 15.72 -0.15
C PRO A 166 16.49 17.12 0.35
N ASN A 167 17.35 17.64 1.22
CA ASN A 167 17.21 18.94 1.91
C ASN A 167 17.60 20.15 1.05
N THR A 168 17.91 19.93 -0.23
CA THR A 168 18.47 20.92 -1.16
C THR A 168 17.46 21.93 -1.69
N TYR A 169 16.16 21.73 -1.44
CA TYR A 169 15.10 22.63 -1.90
C TYR A 169 14.65 23.59 -0.79
N GLU A 170 14.51 24.88 -1.11
CA GLU A 170 14.02 25.90 -0.16
C GLU A 170 12.64 25.58 0.40
N SER A 171 11.76 24.95 -0.40
CA SER A 171 10.44 24.47 0.03
C SER A 171 10.50 23.47 1.18
N ARG A 172 11.67 22.87 1.43
CA ARG A 172 11.94 21.90 2.47
C ARG A 172 12.73 22.50 3.64
N ARG A 173 13.14 23.77 3.57
CA ARG A 173 13.87 24.52 4.62
C ARG A 173 15.06 23.77 5.24
N GLY A 174 15.81 23.03 4.43
CA GLY A 174 16.95 22.25 4.93
C GLY A 174 16.59 20.94 5.66
N GLU A 175 15.30 20.57 5.69
CA GLU A 175 14.80 19.34 6.31
C GLU A 175 14.83 18.15 5.33
N THR A 176 15.09 16.95 5.86
CA THR A 176 14.91 15.69 5.12
C THR A 176 13.61 15.03 5.58
N TYR A 177 12.78 14.64 4.63
CA TYR A 177 11.57 13.86 4.90
C TYR A 177 11.70 12.45 4.34
N TYR A 178 11.20 11.49 5.10
CA TYR A 178 11.08 10.10 4.70
C TYR A 178 9.62 9.83 4.39
N VAL A 179 9.35 9.40 3.16
CA VAL A 179 8.01 9.21 2.63
C VAL A 179 7.79 7.73 2.38
N LEU A 180 6.64 7.22 2.81
CA LEU A 180 6.13 5.89 2.50
C LEU A 180 4.77 6.03 1.83
N LEU A 181 4.53 5.21 0.80
CA LEU A 181 3.28 5.19 0.06
C LEU A 181 2.81 3.75 -0.10
N ALA A 182 1.59 3.45 0.33
CA ALA A 182 0.87 2.23 0.00
C ALA A 182 -0.42 2.57 -0.74
N GLY A 183 -0.74 1.83 -1.79
CA GLY A 183 -1.94 2.04 -2.60
C GLY A 183 -2.50 0.75 -3.16
N THR A 184 -3.82 0.74 -3.41
CA THR A 184 -4.51 -0.43 -3.97
C THR A 184 -4.67 -0.40 -5.49
N ALA A 185 -4.32 0.71 -6.15
CA ALA A 185 -4.54 0.88 -7.59
C ALA A 185 -3.51 1.82 -8.25
N ASP A 186 -3.18 1.53 -9.50
CA ASP A 186 -2.17 2.23 -10.30
C ASP A 186 -2.46 3.71 -10.57
N ASP A 187 -3.73 4.09 -10.68
CA ASP A 187 -4.16 5.48 -10.92
C ASP A 187 -3.78 6.38 -9.74
N PHE A 188 -4.02 5.90 -8.52
CA PHE A 188 -3.54 6.52 -7.29
C PHE A 188 -2.01 6.57 -7.24
N CYS A 189 -1.38 5.43 -7.51
CA CYS A 189 0.05 5.26 -7.37
C CYS A 189 0.85 6.14 -8.33
N THR A 190 0.43 6.24 -9.59
CA THR A 190 1.11 7.04 -10.62
C THR A 190 1.16 8.51 -10.25
N ALA A 191 0.02 9.08 -9.83
CA ALA A 191 -0.06 10.49 -9.46
C ALA A 191 0.88 10.86 -8.30
N VAL A 192 0.94 10.01 -7.26
CA VAL A 192 1.81 10.27 -6.11
C VAL A 192 3.27 9.96 -6.44
N ASN A 193 3.57 8.91 -7.20
CA ASN A 193 4.93 8.58 -7.65
C ASN A 193 5.51 9.73 -8.50
N ASP A 194 4.72 10.34 -9.38
CA ASP A 194 5.15 11.47 -10.21
C ASP A 194 5.59 12.69 -9.40
N LYS A 195 5.00 12.92 -8.22
CA LYS A 195 5.45 14.00 -7.30
C LYS A 195 6.89 13.80 -6.81
N PHE A 196 7.32 12.55 -6.64
CA PHE A 196 8.57 12.22 -5.95
C PHE A 196 9.69 11.70 -6.86
N LYS A 197 9.38 11.31 -8.11
CA LYS A 197 10.33 10.61 -8.99
C LYS A 197 11.61 11.40 -9.33
N ASP A 198 11.51 12.71 -9.52
CA ASP A 198 12.63 13.55 -10.02
C ASP A 198 13.33 14.37 -8.92
N ASN A 199 12.81 14.34 -7.70
CA ASN A 199 13.22 15.25 -6.62
C ASN A 199 13.49 14.54 -5.29
N SER A 200 13.60 13.20 -5.32
CA SER A 200 13.76 12.34 -4.15
C SER A 200 14.59 11.10 -4.47
N ASN A 201 15.22 10.52 -3.46
CA ASN A 201 16.00 9.29 -3.58
C ASN A 201 15.16 8.10 -3.11
N GLY A 202 15.39 6.91 -3.68
CA GLY A 202 14.77 5.67 -3.20
C GLY A 202 15.07 5.43 -1.71
N TRP A 203 14.05 5.05 -0.95
CA TRP A 203 14.16 4.73 0.47
C TRP A 203 13.01 3.80 0.88
N PRO A 204 13.14 2.94 1.91
CA PRO A 204 14.36 2.56 2.61
C PRO A 204 15.24 1.58 1.80
N PHE A 205 14.90 1.32 0.54
CA PHE A 205 15.52 0.33 -0.35
C PHE A 205 16.66 0.89 -1.17
#